data_AF-A0A9P6XM39-F1
#
_entry.id   AF-A0A9P6XM39-F1
#
_cell.length_a   1.000
_cell.length_b   1.000
_cell.length_c   1.000
_cell.angle_alpha   90.00
_cell.angle_beta   90.00
_cell.angle_gamma   90.00
#
_symmetry.space_group_name_H-M   'P 1'
#
loop_
_entity.id
_entity.type
_entity.pdbx_description
1 polymer ?
#
loop_
_entity_poly.entity_id
_entity_poly.type
_entity_poly.pdbx_seq_one_letter_code
_entity_poly.pdbx_strand_id
1 'polypeptide(L)' 'MPGLTFQNGLDRFWTQGQKPDSNFYRKFRNVVIAHSQVNGGFYSRRGITLAVQNSLPKLLLPPRQNHSEIRLRKEEVSFY' A
#
# COMPACT_ATOMS: atom_id res chain seq x y z
N MET A 1 1.38 5.21 11.73
CA MET A 1 2.70 5.77 11.35
C MET A 1 2.75 7.24 11.69
N PRO A 2 3.34 7.59 12.85
CA PRO A 2 3.49 8.98 13.28
C PRO A 2 4.12 9.84 12.18
N GLY A 3 3.66 11.09 12.04
CA GLY A 3 4.13 12.03 11.02
C GLY A 3 3.52 11.85 9.62
N LEU A 4 2.84 10.73 9.32
CA LEU A 4 2.15 10.50 8.04
C LEU A 4 0.68 10.16 8.17
N THR A 5 0.28 9.65 9.33
CA THR A 5 -1.10 9.26 9.63
C THR A 5 -1.53 9.97 10.92
N PHE A 6 -2.83 10.09 11.14
CA PHE A 6 -3.35 10.46 12.43
C PHE A 6 -3.22 9.27 13.38
N GLN A 7 -2.85 9.51 14.65
CA GLN A 7 -2.54 8.42 15.59
C GLN A 7 -3.72 8.03 16.49
N ASN A 8 -4.88 8.68 16.35
CA ASN A 8 -6.11 8.33 17.07
C ASN A 8 -7.16 7.77 16.11
N GLY A 9 -8.36 7.45 16.64
CA GLY A 9 -9.49 6.96 15.86
C GLY A 9 -10.01 7.94 14.81
N LEU A 10 -10.75 7.38 13.85
CA LEU A 10 -11.39 8.15 12.77
C LEU A 10 -12.47 9.11 13.28
N ASP A 11 -13.13 8.80 14.40
CA ASP A 11 -14.10 9.67 15.07
C ASP A 11 -13.47 11.03 15.43
N ARG A 12 -12.22 11.02 15.92
CA ARG A 12 -11.47 12.23 16.25
C ARG A 12 -10.78 12.87 15.05
N PHE A 13 -10.51 12.09 13.99
CA PHE A 13 -9.78 12.58 12.82
C PHE A 13 -10.46 13.78 12.16
N TRP A 14 -11.78 13.75 12.03
CA TRP A 14 -12.52 14.79 11.29
C TRP A 14 -12.47 16.17 11.95
N THR A 15 -12.31 16.20 13.28
CA THR A 15 -12.31 17.44 14.07
C THR A 15 -10.92 17.83 14.57
N GLN A 16 -10.03 16.85 14.79
CA GLN A 16 -8.70 17.04 15.39
C GLN A 16 -7.55 16.65 14.45
N GLY A 17 -7.86 16.31 13.20
CA GLY A 17 -6.89 15.90 12.20
C GLY A 17 -5.78 16.93 12.03
N GLN A 18 -4.55 16.44 11.96
CA GLN A 18 -3.36 17.25 11.74
C GLN A 18 -2.79 16.93 10.37
N LYS A 19 -2.19 17.95 9.73
CA LYS A 19 -1.48 17.74 8.47
C LYS A 19 -0.27 16.82 8.70
N PRO A 20 0.04 15.89 7.78
CA PRO A 20 1.27 15.13 7.85
C PRO A 20 2.49 16.04 7.71
N ASP A 21 3.63 15.57 8.19
CA ASP A 21 4.91 16.22 7.93
C ASP A 21 5.19 16.19 6.42
N SER A 22 5.32 17.36 5.82
CA SER A 22 5.43 17.51 4.37
C SER A 22 6.72 16.91 3.78
N ASN A 23 7.80 16.91 4.56
CA ASN A 23 9.09 16.36 4.18
C ASN A 23 9.06 14.83 4.22
N PHE A 24 8.52 14.28 5.31
CA PHE A 24 8.34 12.85 5.46
C PHE A 24 7.37 12.31 4.41
N TYR A 25 6.26 13.02 4.17
CA TYR A 25 5.29 12.65 3.13
C TYR A 25 5.93 12.59 1.76
N ARG A 26 6.73 13.60 1.38
CA ARG A 26 7.42 13.61 0.10
C ARG A 26 8.37 12.43 -0.06
N LYS A 27 9.15 12.11 0.98
CA LYS A 27 10.07 10.95 0.97
C LYS A 27 9.31 9.64 0.82
N PHE A 28 8.27 9.44 1.63
CA PHE A 28 7.43 8.24 1.56
C PHE A 28 6.77 8.09 0.19
N ARG A 29 6.16 9.16 -0.33
CA ARG A 29 5.54 9.19 -1.67
C ARG A 29 6.53 8.80 -2.76
N ASN A 30 7.75 9.32 -2.73
CA ASN A 30 8.77 9.02 -3.76
C ASN A 30 9.15 7.54 -3.77
N VAL A 31 9.27 6.92 -2.59
CA VAL A 31 9.53 5.47 -2.48
C VAL A 31 8.36 4.68 -3.05
N VAL A 32 7.13 5.02 -2.67
CA VAL A 32 5.93 4.33 -3.19
C VAL A 32 5.86 4.45 -4.71
N ILE A 33 6.05 5.64 -5.27
CA ILE A 33 6.09 5.85 -6.73
C ILE A 33 7.15 4.98 -7.39
N ALA A 34 8.37 4.96 -6.86
CA ALA A 34 9.48 4.21 -7.43
C ALA A 34 9.28 2.68 -7.39
N HIS A 35 8.57 2.15 -6.39
CA HIS A 35 8.54 0.71 -6.11
C HIS A 35 7.19 0.03 -6.35
N SER A 36 6.08 0.77 -6.30
CA SER A 36 4.73 0.17 -6.42
C SER A 36 4.07 0.39 -7.77
N GLN A 37 4.51 1.39 -8.55
CA GLN A 37 3.89 1.70 -9.83
C GLN A 37 4.36 0.74 -10.93
N VAL A 38 3.48 0.51 -11.89
CA VAL A 38 3.77 -0.18 -13.15
C VAL A 38 3.76 0.87 -14.25
N ASN A 39 4.79 0.90 -15.09
CA ASN A 39 4.82 1.80 -16.23
C ASN A 39 3.75 1.41 -17.27
N GLY A 40 2.81 2.31 -17.55
CA GLY A 40 1.68 2.10 -18.46
C GLY A 40 0.50 3.03 -18.18
N GLY A 41 -0.66 2.74 -18.77
CA GLY A 41 -1.90 3.49 -18.52
C GLY A 41 -3.12 2.92 -19.24
N PHE A 42 -4.33 3.30 -18.81
CA PHE A 42 -5.58 2.69 -19.32
C PHE A 42 -6.23 3.42 -20.49
N TYR A 43 -5.81 4.66 -20.78
CA TYR A 43 -6.53 5.56 -21.70
C TYR A 43 -6.02 5.56 -23.14
N SER A 44 -5.02 4.73 -23.47
CA SER A 44 -4.53 4.58 -24.84
C SER A 44 -4.06 3.17 -25.11
N ARG A 45 -4.12 2.74 -26.39
CA ARG A 45 -3.58 1.43 -26.80
C ARG A 45 -2.12 1.27 -26.39
N ARG A 46 -1.29 2.30 -26.62
CA ARG A 46 0.12 2.31 -26.21
C ARG A 46 0.28 2.16 -24.70
N GLY A 47 -0.52 2.89 -23.92
CA GLY A 47 -0.49 2.81 -22.46
C GLY A 47 -0.87 1.41 -21.95
N ILE A 48 -1.90 0.80 -22.55
CA ILE A 48 -2.38 -0.54 -22.17
C ILE A 48 -1.30 -1.57 -22.50
N THR A 49 -0.70 -1.51 -23.69
CA THR A 49 0.40 -2.39 -24.08
C THR A 49 1.57 -2.31 -23.10
N LEU A 50 1.99 -1.09 -22.73
CA LEU A 50 3.04 -0.89 -21.72
C LEU A 50 2.65 -1.45 -20.35
N ALA A 51 1.39 -1.23 -19.91
CA ALA A 51 0.91 -1.74 -18.62
C ALA A 51 0.93 -3.27 -18.59
N VAL A 52 0.47 -3.94 -19.66
CA VAL A 52 0.48 -5.40 -19.77
C VAL A 52 1.91 -5.94 -19.77
N GLN A 53 2.79 -5.38 -20.61
CA GLN A 53 4.20 -5.79 -20.70
C GLN A 53 4.93 -5.68 -19.35
N ASN A 54 4.68 -4.60 -18.60
CA ASN A 54 5.35 -4.36 -17.32
C ASN A 54 4.67 -5.05 -16.12
N SER A 55 3.41 -5.48 -16.24
CA SER A 55 2.69 -6.22 -15.19
C SER A 55 2.92 -7.72 -15.27
N LEU A 56 2.96 -8.27 -16.49
CA LEU A 56 2.98 -9.71 -16.72
C LEU A 56 4.15 -10.41 -15.98
N PRO A 57 5.40 -9.92 -16.00
CA PRO A 57 6.48 -10.56 -15.26
C PRO A 57 6.21 -10.65 -13.76
N LYS A 58 5.60 -9.62 -13.16
CA LYS A 58 5.29 -9.58 -11.72
C LYS A 58 4.18 -10.56 -11.34
N LEU A 59 3.19 -10.73 -12.22
CA LEU A 59 2.06 -11.65 -12.01
C LEU A 59 2.47 -13.13 -12.20
N LEU A 60 3.45 -13.38 -13.07
CA LEU A 60 3.98 -14.72 -13.32
C LEU A 60 5.05 -15.15 -12.31
N LEU A 61 5.49 -14.26 -11.41
CA LEU A 61 6.36 -14.64 -10.32
C LEU A 61 5.65 -15.70 -9.45
N PRO A 62 6.35 -16.76 -9.02
CA PRO A 62 5.78 -17.68 -8.06
C PRO A 62 5.38 -16.90 -6.79
N PRO A 63 4.36 -17.35 -6.05
CA PRO A 63 4.01 -16.77 -4.77
C PRO A 63 5.28 -16.63 -3.93
N ARG A 64 5.55 -15.43 -3.41
CA ARG A 64 6.67 -15.25 -2.49
C ARG A 64 6.45 -16.22 -1.33
N GLN A 65 7.42 -17.10 -1.10
CA GLN A 65 7.45 -17.90 0.11
C GLN A 65 7.55 -16.92 1.28
N ASN A 66 6.46 -16.74 2.02
CA ASN A 66 6.45 -15.82 3.14
C ASN A 66 7.31 -16.41 4.26
N HIS A 67 8.27 -15.63 4.75
CA HIS A 67 8.89 -15.86 6.05
C HIS A 67 7.80 -15.80 7.14
N SER A 68 7.63 -16.93 7.83
CA SER A 68 6.85 -17.19 9.04
C SER A 68 5.37 -16.76 9.05
N GLU A 69 4.51 -17.78 9.09
CA GLU A 69 3.15 -17.73 9.63
C GLU A 69 3.04 -16.83 10.87
N ILE A 70 2.26 -15.75 10.77
CA ILE A 70 1.65 -15.17 11.96
C ILE A 70 0.56 -16.15 12.38
N ARG A 71 0.92 -17.10 13.24
CA ARG A 71 0.00 -18.04 13.87
C ARG A 71 -0.92 -17.24 14.79
N LEU A 72 -2.05 -16.78 14.26
CA LEU A 72 -3.17 -16.34 15.09
C LEU A 72 -3.59 -17.56 15.93
N ARG A 73 -3.36 -17.51 17.24
CA ARG A 73 -3.87 -18.52 18.16
C ARG A 73 -5.39 -18.53 18.04
N LYS A 74 -5.96 -19.69 17.74
CA LYS A 74 -7.40 -19.97 17.60
C LYS A 74 -8.23 -19.76 18.89
N GLU A 75 -7.69 -19.07 19.90
CA GLU A 75 -8.25 -19.07 21.26
C GLU A 75 -8.85 -17.71 21.70
N GLU A 76 -8.77 -16.65 20.88
CA GLU A 76 -9.37 -15.35 21.22
C GLU A 76 -10.50 -14.93 20.27
N VAL A 77 -11.42 -15.85 19.99
CA VAL A 77 -12.68 -15.50 19.32
C VAL A 77 -13.85 -16.14 20.05
N SER A 78 -14.19 -15.56 21.21
CA SER A 78 -15.51 -15.72 21.82
C SER A 78 -16.45 -14.71 21.16
N PHE A 79 -17.19 -15.16 20.15
CA PHE A 79 -18.39 -14.45 19.69
C PHE A 79 -19.53 -14.75 20.66
N TYR A 80 -20.13 -13.70 21.23
CA TYR A 80 -21.53 -13.74 21.68
C TYR A 80 -22.45 -13.90 20.46
#